data_AF-A0A1Q6JT49-F1
#
_entry.id   AF-A0A1Q6JT49-F1
#
_cell.length_a   1.000
_cell.length_b   1.000
_cell.length_c   1.000
_cell.angle_alpha   90.00
_cell.angle_beta   90.00
_cell.angle_gamma   90.00
#
_symmetry.space_group_name_H-M   'P 1'
#
loop_
_entity.id
_entity.type
_entity.pdbx_description
1 polymer ?
#
loop_
_entity_poly.entity_id
_entity_poly.type
_entity_poly.pdbx_seq_one_letter_code
_entity_poly.pdbx_strand_id
1 'polypeptide(L)'
;MSTVKSFIKYAIWIIVFWVVSDFLINVGINTTYKTMQNIGDIPTGMQIQEMKSTAVNGKIGIIVNSTKLSGKFLKIDLYSSQNNLLGTQYLDIGEIKENESKNINTYFKISDVKKYKISITDEKGESSEGFMDTAMSTITIILSSIRLLLLI
;
A
#
# COMPACT_ATOMS: atom_id res chain seq x y z
N MET A 1 2.74 -7.71 52.73
CA MET A 1 1.97 -6.58 52.12
C MET A 1 2.79 -5.76 51.10
N SER A 2 4.13 -5.83 51.09
CA SER A 2 5.00 -5.11 50.13
C SER A 2 5.18 -5.81 48.77
N THR A 3 5.11 -7.15 48.75
CA THR A 3 5.26 -7.98 47.55
C THR A 3 4.08 -7.84 46.59
N VAL A 4 2.83 -7.86 47.08
CA VAL A 4 1.62 -7.69 46.26
C VAL A 4 1.57 -6.31 45.59
N LYS A 5 1.92 -5.25 46.31
CA LYS A 5 2.02 -3.89 45.74
C LYS A 5 3.11 -3.79 44.67
N SER A 6 4.24 -4.46 44.89
CA SER A 6 5.31 -4.55 43.89
C SER A 6 4.85 -5.33 42.65
N PHE A 7 4.11 -6.43 42.83
CA PHE A 7 3.56 -7.23 41.75
C PHE A 7 2.55 -6.45 40.90
N ILE A 8 1.64 -5.71 41.55
CA ILE A 8 0.69 -4.82 40.86
C ILE A 8 1.43 -3.72 40.10
N LYS A 9 2.49 -3.13 40.66
CA LYS A 9 3.32 -2.14 39.96
C LYS A 9 3.92 -2.72 38.68
N TYR A 10 4.46 -3.95 38.72
CA TYR A 10 4.98 -4.61 37.51
C TYR A 10 3.88 -4.92 36.49
N ALA A 11 2.70 -5.37 36.94
CA ALA A 11 1.55 -5.60 36.06
C ALA A 11 1.12 -4.29 35.36
N ILE A 12 1.09 -3.17 36.08
CA ILE A 12 0.82 -1.84 35.50
C ILE A 12 1.90 -1.46 34.47
N TRP A 13 3.18 -1.69 34.78
CA TRP A 13 4.27 -1.42 33.82
C TRP A 13 4.14 -2.21 32.52
N ILE A 14 3.71 -3.47 32.59
CA ILE A 14 3.45 -4.31 31.40
C ILE A 14 2.31 -3.71 30.57
N ILE A 15 1.20 -3.31 31.21
CA ILE A 15 0.06 -2.69 30.52
C ILE A 15 0.49 -1.36 29.87
N VAL A 16 1.24 -0.52 30.59
CA VAL A 16 1.76 0.74 30.06
C VAL A 16 2.70 0.49 28.89
N PHE A 17 3.63 -0.46 29.01
CA PHE A 17 4.54 -0.83 27.94
C PHE A 17 3.78 -1.33 26.70
N TRP A 18 2.72 -2.11 26.88
CA TRP A 18 1.87 -2.59 25.81
C TRP A 18 1.18 -1.44 25.06
N VAL A 19 0.54 -0.51 25.79
CA VAL A 19 -0.10 0.67 25.19
C VAL A 19 0.91 1.57 24.46
N VAL A 20 2.08 1.81 25.07
CA VAL A 20 3.15 2.62 24.46
C VAL A 20 3.71 1.94 23.21
N SER A 21 3.90 0.62 23.24
CA SER A 21 4.40 -0.14 22.09
C SER A 21 3.42 -0.09 20.92
N ASP A 22 2.13 -0.29 21.18
CA ASP A 22 1.08 -0.21 20.15
C ASP A 22 1.03 1.20 19.52
N PHE A 23 1.11 2.24 20.36
CA PHE A 23 1.21 3.62 19.89
C PHE A 23 2.45 3.86 19.02
N LEU A 24 3.63 3.41 19.44
CA LEU A 24 4.87 3.59 18.68
C LEU A 24 4.86 2.84 17.34
N ILE A 25 4.32 1.63 17.31
CA ILE A 25 4.18 0.85 16.06
C ILE A 25 3.27 1.61 15.10
N ASN A 26 2.13 2.09 15.57
CA ASN A 26 1.17 2.81 14.76
C ASN A 26 1.77 4.11 14.18
N VAL A 27 2.51 4.88 15.00
CA VAL A 27 3.23 6.08 14.55
C VAL A 27 4.35 5.73 13.56
N GLY A 28 5.16 4.72 13.85
CA GLY A 28 6.29 4.32 13.00
C GLY A 28 5.87 3.88 11.60
N ILE A 29 4.78 3.11 11.49
CA ILE A 29 4.24 2.68 10.20
C ILE A 29 3.70 3.89 9.43
N ASN A 30 2.85 4.72 10.05
CA ASN A 30 2.17 5.82 9.36
C ASN A 30 3.11 6.97 8.95
N THR A 31 4.16 7.25 9.72
CA THR A 31 5.13 8.31 9.40
C THR A 31 6.08 7.95 8.25
N THR A 32 6.28 6.65 8.00
CA THR A 32 7.21 6.20 6.96
C THR A 32 6.59 6.33 5.56
N TYR A 33 5.26 6.24 5.45
CA TYR A 33 4.55 6.41 4.17
C TYR A 33 4.53 7.88 3.75
N LYS A 34 5.36 8.21 2.76
CA LYS A 34 5.40 9.54 2.15
C LYS A 34 4.59 9.55 0.85
N THR A 35 3.82 10.60 0.62
CA THR A 35 3.11 10.81 -0.64
C THR A 35 4.11 10.91 -1.79
N MET A 36 3.86 10.16 -2.86
CA MET A 36 4.71 10.17 -4.05
C MET A 36 4.38 11.38 -4.93
N GLN A 37 5.37 11.87 -5.68
CA GLN A 37 5.18 12.96 -6.63
C GLN A 37 4.64 12.45 -7.97
N ASN A 38 3.58 13.07 -8.48
CA ASN A 38 3.12 12.82 -9.85
C ASN A 38 4.03 13.58 -10.84
N ILE A 39 4.50 12.90 -11.88
CA ILE A 39 5.33 13.50 -12.95
C ILE A 39 4.63 13.53 -14.33
N GLY A 40 3.33 13.25 -14.39
CA GLY A 40 2.54 13.33 -15.62
C GLY A 40 1.12 13.83 -15.37
N ASP A 41 0.30 13.81 -16.42
CA ASP A 41 -1.10 14.20 -16.32
C ASP A 41 -1.96 13.03 -15.82
N ILE A 42 -2.90 13.33 -14.94
CA ILE A 42 -3.89 12.34 -14.49
C ILE A 42 -4.95 12.22 -15.59
N PRO A 43 -5.20 11.02 -16.14
CA PRO A 43 -6.23 10.83 -17.16
C PRO A 43 -7.61 11.29 -16.68
N THR A 44 -8.37 11.94 -17.57
CA THR A 44 -9.73 12.41 -17.28
C THR A 44 -10.63 11.25 -16.86
N GLY A 45 -11.38 11.44 -15.77
CA GLY A 45 -12.28 10.40 -15.23
C GLY A 45 -11.64 9.48 -14.18
N MET A 46 -10.47 9.86 -13.68
CA MET A 46 -9.77 9.17 -12.60
C MET A 46 -9.49 10.11 -11.42
N GLN A 47 -9.53 9.56 -10.21
CA GLN A 47 -9.15 10.25 -8.98
C GLN A 47 -8.13 9.42 -8.21
N ILE A 48 -7.09 10.08 -7.71
CA ILE A 48 -6.07 9.44 -6.88
C ILE A 48 -6.55 9.44 -5.44
N GLN A 49 -6.77 8.24 -4.89
CA GLN A 49 -7.16 8.08 -3.48
C GLN A 49 -5.91 8.02 -2.60
N GLU A 50 -4.95 7.15 -2.95
CA GLU A 50 -3.71 6.98 -2.20
C GLU A 50 -2.53 6.72 -3.14
N MET A 51 -1.44 7.48 -2.98
CA MET A 51 -0.19 7.26 -3.69
C MET A 51 0.94 7.50 -2.70
N LYS A 52 1.30 6.47 -1.94
CA LYS A 52 2.30 6.58 -0.87
C LYS A 52 3.36 5.48 -0.96
N SER A 53 4.59 5.85 -0.63
CA SER A 53 5.75 4.96 -0.60
C SER A 53 6.57 5.16 0.67
N THR A 54 7.14 4.08 1.20
CA THR A 54 8.20 4.08 2.19
C THR A 54 9.57 4.04 1.50
N ALA A 55 10.62 3.60 2.21
CA ALA A 55 11.92 3.30 1.62
C ALA A 55 11.92 2.00 0.79
N VAL A 56 11.04 1.04 1.10
CA VAL A 56 11.12 -0.34 0.55
C VAL A 56 9.83 -0.85 -0.09
N ASN A 57 8.70 -0.18 0.13
CA ASN A 57 7.39 -0.60 -0.35
C ASN A 57 6.43 0.60 -0.51
N GLY A 58 5.24 0.36 -1.02
CA GLY A 58 4.21 1.38 -1.13
C GLY A 58 2.82 0.84 -1.43
N LYS A 59 1.85 1.75 -1.39
CA LYS A 59 0.44 1.49 -1.64
C LYS A 59 -0.08 2.47 -2.69
N ILE A 60 -0.88 1.94 -3.60
CA ILE A 60 -1.53 2.69 -4.66
C ILE A 60 -3.03 2.40 -4.62
N GLY A 61 -3.83 3.45 -4.54
CA GLY A 61 -5.29 3.43 -4.55
C GLY A 61 -5.82 4.47 -5.54
N ILE A 62 -6.56 4.01 -6.54
CA ILE A 62 -7.06 4.83 -7.64
C ILE A 62 -8.55 4.54 -7.83
N ILE A 63 -9.34 5.59 -7.99
CA ILE A 63 -10.76 5.51 -8.29
C ILE A 63 -10.96 5.87 -9.77
N VAL A 64 -11.68 5.02 -10.50
CA VAL A 64 -12.05 5.24 -11.90
C VAL A 64 -13.55 5.45 -12.00
N ASN A 65 -13.96 6.59 -12.55
CA ASN A 65 -15.36 7.07 -12.58
C ASN A 65 -15.88 7.28 -14.01
N SER A 66 -15.14 6.86 -15.04
CA SER A 66 -15.52 7.07 -16.43
C SER A 66 -15.75 5.76 -17.16
N THR A 67 -16.94 5.62 -17.72
CA THR A 67 -17.32 4.52 -18.62
C THR A 67 -16.43 4.46 -19.87
N LYS A 68 -15.80 5.57 -20.29
CA LYS A 68 -14.83 5.60 -21.41
C LYS A 68 -13.54 4.82 -21.13
N LEU A 69 -13.26 4.56 -19.85
CA LEU A 69 -12.11 3.79 -19.39
C LEU A 69 -12.44 2.32 -19.14
N SER A 70 -13.71 1.93 -19.31
CA SER A 70 -14.19 0.56 -19.19
C SER A 70 -13.48 -0.36 -20.21
N GLY A 71 -13.00 -1.51 -19.73
CA GLY A 71 -12.31 -2.51 -20.53
C GLY A 71 -10.85 -2.17 -20.90
N LYS A 72 -10.31 -1.04 -20.42
CA LYS A 72 -8.92 -0.65 -20.65
C LYS A 72 -8.03 -1.08 -19.48
N PHE A 73 -6.71 -0.96 -19.68
CA PHE A 73 -5.72 -1.20 -18.65
C PHE A 73 -5.13 0.10 -18.13
N LEU A 74 -4.96 0.13 -16.82
CA LEU A 74 -4.27 1.17 -16.09
C LEU A 74 -2.78 0.81 -16.00
N LYS A 75 -1.94 1.60 -16.67
CA LYS A 75 -0.47 1.47 -16.61
C LYS A 75 0.09 2.44 -15.57
N ILE A 76 0.82 1.89 -14.61
CA ILE A 76 1.44 2.62 -13.51
C ILE A 76 2.95 2.43 -13.61
N ASP A 77 3.68 3.52 -13.84
CA ASP A 77 5.13 3.54 -13.86
C ASP A 77 5.66 4.20 -12.58
N LEU A 78 6.58 3.52 -11.89
CA LEU A 78 7.21 3.99 -10.66
C LEU A 78 8.64 4.44 -10.93
N TYR A 79 9.03 5.56 -10.34
CA TYR A 79 10.34 6.19 -10.57
C TYR A 79 11.06 6.55 -9.27
N SER A 80 12.38 6.51 -9.34
CA SER A 80 13.25 7.03 -8.29
C SER A 80 13.23 8.57 -8.25
N SER A 81 13.85 9.17 -7.23
CA SER A 81 14.05 10.64 -7.18
C SER A 81 14.78 11.18 -8.41
N GLN A 82 15.67 10.38 -9.01
CA GLN A 82 16.49 10.71 -10.18
C GLN A 82 15.79 10.42 -11.52
N ASN A 83 14.48 10.13 -11.51
CA ASN A 83 13.67 9.78 -12.70
C ASN A 83 14.07 8.46 -13.38
N ASN A 84 14.75 7.55 -12.69
CA ASN A 84 14.97 6.20 -13.22
C ASN A 84 13.69 5.38 -13.06
N LEU A 85 13.28 4.67 -14.11
CA LEU A 85 12.14 3.73 -14.05
C LEU A 85 12.52 2.54 -13.16
N LEU A 86 11.74 2.30 -12.12
CA LEU A 86 11.96 1.23 -11.14
C LEU A 86 11.02 0.04 -11.35
N GLY A 87 9.86 0.28 -11.94
CA GLY A 87 8.91 -0.78 -12.25
C GLY A 87 7.64 -0.26 -12.90
N THR A 88 6.99 -1.13 -13.65
CA THR A 88 5.73 -0.86 -14.35
C THR A 88 4.71 -1.93 -13.97
N GLN A 89 3.46 -1.53 -13.74
CA GLN A 89 2.35 -2.45 -13.52
C GLN A 89 1.17 -2.13 -14.43
N TYR A 90 0.51 -3.17 -14.91
CA TYR A 90 -0.74 -3.08 -15.67
C TYR A 90 -1.88 -3.68 -14.84
N LEU A 91 -2.88 -2.87 -14.53
CA LEU A 91 -4.06 -3.27 -13.78
C LEU A 91 -5.29 -3.20 -14.69
N ASP A 92 -6.08 -4.27 -14.68
CA ASP A 92 -7.33 -4.30 -15.43
C ASP A 92 -8.38 -3.42 -14.76
N ILE A 93 -8.90 -2.44 -15.50
CA ILE A 93 -9.99 -1.57 -15.03
C ILE A 93 -11.29 -2.36 -15.03
N GLY A 94 -11.45 -3.37 -15.89
CA GLY A 94 -12.67 -4.13 -16.10
C GLY A 94 -13.83 -3.25 -16.55
N GLU A 95 -15.05 -3.72 -16.36
CA GLU A 95 -16.24 -2.97 -16.77
C GLU A 95 -16.66 -1.93 -15.73
N ILE A 96 -17.05 -0.74 -16.21
CA ILE A 96 -17.62 0.36 -15.41
C ILE A 96 -18.98 0.72 -16.00
N LYS A 97 -20.05 0.62 -15.20
CA LYS A 97 -21.39 1.04 -15.60
C LYS A 97 -21.61 2.53 -15.37
N GLU A 98 -22.64 3.09 -16.00
CA GLU A 98 -23.04 4.48 -15.74
C GLU A 98 -23.35 4.70 -14.26
N ASN A 99 -22.83 5.81 -13.70
CA ASN A 99 -22.91 6.17 -12.29
C ASN A 99 -22.19 5.22 -11.31
N GLU A 100 -21.42 4.26 -11.79
CA GLU A 100 -20.55 3.44 -10.94
C GLU A 100 -19.12 4.00 -10.89
N SER A 101 -18.47 3.79 -9.74
CA SER A 101 -17.06 4.08 -9.53
C SER A 101 -16.36 2.80 -9.14
N LYS A 102 -15.15 2.58 -9.66
CA LYS A 102 -14.35 1.41 -9.32
C LYS A 102 -13.07 1.80 -8.61
N ASN A 103 -12.83 1.18 -7.47
CA ASN A 103 -11.61 1.38 -6.69
C ASN A 103 -10.61 0.26 -7.00
N ILE A 104 -9.42 0.65 -7.47
CA ILE A 104 -8.31 -0.23 -7.79
C ILE A 104 -7.22 0.02 -6.76
N ASN A 105 -6.92 -1.00 -5.97
CA ASN A 105 -5.88 -0.96 -4.94
C ASN A 105 -4.81 -2.01 -5.23
N THR A 106 -3.55 -1.60 -5.14
CA THR A 106 -2.40 -2.49 -5.25
C THR A 106 -1.28 -2.06 -4.31
N TYR A 107 -0.38 -2.99 -4.02
CA TYR A 107 0.79 -2.78 -3.18
C TYR A 107 2.04 -3.19 -3.96
N PHE A 108 3.16 -2.56 -3.66
CA PHE A 108 4.44 -2.89 -4.28
C PHE A 108 5.55 -2.95 -3.23
N LYS A 109 6.54 -3.80 -3.48
CA LYS A 109 7.78 -3.98 -2.71
C LYS A 109 8.97 -3.63 -3.59
N ILE A 110 9.04 -2.35 -3.96
CA ILE A 110 10.10 -1.76 -4.79
C ILE A 110 10.70 -0.62 -3.97
N SER A 111 12.02 -0.63 -3.83
CA SER A 111 12.73 0.33 -2.99
C SER A 111 12.92 1.67 -3.69
N ASP A 112 13.07 2.72 -2.89
CA ASP A 112 13.41 4.08 -3.33
C ASP A 112 12.46 4.71 -4.37
N VAL A 113 11.22 4.23 -4.43
CA VAL A 113 10.16 4.89 -5.18
C VAL A 113 9.87 6.26 -4.55
N LYS A 114 9.77 7.28 -5.40
CA LYS A 114 9.47 8.67 -5.00
C LYS A 114 8.50 9.35 -5.94
N LYS A 115 8.45 8.90 -7.19
CA LYS A 115 7.67 9.50 -8.27
C LYS A 115 6.84 8.43 -8.97
N TYR A 116 5.72 8.83 -9.57
CA TYR A 116 4.88 7.92 -10.36
C TYR A 116 4.29 8.63 -11.58
N LYS A 117 3.95 7.84 -12.60
CA LYS A 117 3.20 8.27 -13.77
C LYS A 117 2.08 7.28 -14.03
N ILE A 118 0.88 7.80 -14.31
CA ILE A 118 -0.29 7.01 -14.68
C ILE A 118 -0.55 7.21 -16.17
N SER A 119 -0.92 6.13 -16.85
CA SER A 119 -1.39 6.17 -18.23
C SER A 119 -2.46 5.09 -18.46
N ILE A 120 -3.24 5.26 -19.51
CA ILE A 120 -4.25 4.30 -19.96
C ILE A 120 -3.77 3.66 -21.24
N THR A 121 -3.93 2.35 -21.35
CA THR A 121 -3.59 1.59 -22.56
C THR A 121 -4.68 0.58 -22.86
N ASP A 122 -4.83 0.24 -24.13
CA ASP A 122 -5.80 -0.76 -24.60
C ASP A 122 -5.25 -2.20 -24.46
N GLU A 123 -3.93 -2.36 -24.30
CA GLU A 123 -3.28 -3.66 -24.24
C GLU A 123 -2.57 -3.91 -22.90
N LYS A 124 -2.68 -5.14 -22.40
CA LYS A 124 -1.95 -5.57 -21.21
C LYS A 124 -0.48 -5.81 -21.58
N GLY A 125 0.42 -5.01 -21.01
CA GLY A 125 1.85 -5.26 -21.09
C GLY A 125 2.36 -6.17 -19.97
N GLU A 126 3.68 -6.37 -19.94
CA GLU A 126 4.36 -7.11 -18.89
C GLU A 126 4.51 -6.24 -17.63
N SER A 127 4.06 -6.76 -16.49
CA SER A 127 4.28 -6.09 -15.21
C SER A 127 5.63 -6.51 -14.64
N SER A 128 6.37 -5.55 -14.08
CA SER A 128 7.63 -5.81 -13.40
C SER A 128 7.43 -6.64 -12.14
N GLU A 129 8.50 -7.32 -11.71
CA GLU A 129 8.53 -7.99 -10.41
C GLU A 129 8.41 -6.98 -9.27
N GLY A 130 7.92 -7.44 -8.11
CA GLY A 130 7.82 -6.62 -6.89
C GLY A 130 6.43 -6.04 -6.63
N PHE A 131 5.51 -6.09 -7.58
CA PHE A 131 4.10 -5.82 -7.30
C PHE A 131 3.45 -7.02 -6.59
N MET A 132 2.62 -6.74 -5.58
CA MET A 132 1.94 -7.74 -4.79
C MET A 132 0.54 -7.96 -5.34
N ASP A 133 0.17 -9.21 -5.56
CA ASP A 133 -1.24 -9.55 -5.70
C ASP A 133 -1.92 -9.35 -4.33
N THR A 134 -2.94 -8.49 -4.28
CA THR A 134 -3.66 -8.10 -3.07
C THR A 134 -4.18 -9.32 -2.28
N ALA A 135 -4.50 -10.42 -2.97
CA ALA A 135 -4.90 -11.68 -2.35
C ALA A 135 -3.74 -12.38 -1.62
N MET A 136 -2.56 -12.45 -2.25
CA MET A 136 -1.40 -13.18 -1.71
C MET A 136 -0.75 -12.45 -0.52
N SER A 137 -0.75 -11.11 -0.55
CA SER A 137 -0.23 -10.29 0.56
C SER A 137 -0.98 -10.54 1.87
N THR A 138 -2.32 -10.59 1.81
CA THR A 138 -3.17 -10.78 3.00
C THR A 138 -2.97 -12.16 3.61
N ILE A 139 -2.93 -13.20 2.78
CA ILE A 139 -2.67 -14.58 3.22
C ILE A 139 -1.27 -14.70 3.83
N THR A 140 -0.25 -14.08 3.22
CA THR A 140 1.13 -14.14 3.73
C THR A 140 1.27 -13.48 5.09
N ILE A 141 0.61 -12.33 5.30
CA ILE A 141 0.60 -11.65 6.60
C ILE A 141 -0.05 -12.54 7.67
N ILE A 142 -1.21 -13.13 7.37
CA ILE A 142 -1.92 -14.03 8.29
C ILE A 142 -1.09 -15.28 8.61
N LEU A 143 -0.44 -15.88 7.60
CA LEU A 143 0.36 -17.09 7.80
C LEU A 143 1.63 -16.80 8.62
N SER A 144 2.24 -15.62 8.40
CA SER A 144 3.41 -15.18 9.16
C SER A 144 3.07 -14.90 10.62
N SER A 145 1.92 -14.26 10.88
CA SER A 145 1.48 -14.00 12.26
C SER A 145 1.10 -15.30 12.98
N ILE A 146 0.46 -16.27 12.32
CA ILE A 146 0.19 -17.60 12.88
C ILE A 146 1.49 -18.33 13.23
N ARG A 147 2.51 -18.30 12.36
CA ARG A 147 3.81 -18.94 12.65
C ARG A 147 4.52 -18.33 13.84
N LEU A 148 4.49 -17.01 13.97
CA LEU A 148 5.08 -16.33 15.14
C LEU A 148 4.37 -16.75 16.44
N LEU A 149 3.05 -16.89 16.40
CA LEU A 149 2.23 -17.28 17.55
C LEU A 149 2.43 -18.75 17.95
N LEU A 150 2.82 -19.62 17.01
CA LEU A 150 3.16 -21.03 17.26
C LEU A 150 4.62 -21.24 17.73
N LEU A 151 5.49 -20.23 17.57
CA LEU A 151 6.91 -20.27 17.97
C LEU A 151 7.16 -19.67 19.36
N ILE A 152 6.14 -19.06 19.98
CA ILE A 152 6.15 -18.52 21.35
C ILE A 152 5.39 -19.50 22.24
#